data_AF-A0A2V7HTU4-F1
#
_entry.id   AF-A0A2V7HTU4-F1
#
_cell.length_a   1.000
_cell.length_b   1.000
_cell.length_c   1.000
_cell.angle_alpha   90.00
_cell.angle_beta   90.00
_cell.angle_gamma   90.00
#
_symmetry.space_group_name_H-M   'P 1'
#
loop_
_entity.id
_entity.type
_entity.pdbx_description
1 polymer ?
#
loop_
_entity_poly.entity_id
_entity_poly.type
_entity_poly.pdbx_seq_one_letter_code
_entity_poly.pdbx_strand_id
1 'polypeptide(L)' 'MELEVLVEPSGRIGAVRVISSSSHAVLDDAALQAVRRLPPEPLPEHLPRRPLRIILPLGFVLE' A
#
# COMPACT_ATOMS: atom_id res chain seq x y z
N MET A 1 -4.21 -6.57 -8.89
CA MET A 1 -3.96 -7.21 -7.58
C MET A 1 -4.36 -6.21 -6.49
N GLU A 2 -4.55 -6.67 -5.26
CA GLU A 2 -4.94 -5.77 -4.16
C GLU A 2 -4.08 -6.01 -2.93
N LEU A 3 -3.68 -4.91 -2.31
CA LEU A 3 -2.97 -4.91 -1.04
C LEU A 3 -3.82 -4.24 0.04
N GLU A 4 -3.79 -4.79 1.24
CA GLU A 4 -4.20 -4.08 2.45
C GLU A 4 -2.99 -3.35 3.03
N VAL A 5 -3.16 -2.06 3.30
CA VAL A 5 -2.10 -1.18 3.79
C VAL A 5 -2.55 -0.48 5.06
N LEU A 6 -1.70 -0.50 6.08
CA LEU A 6 -1.84 0.36 7.26
C LEU A 6 -1.06 1.65 7.02
N VAL A 7 -1.73 2.79 7.06
CA VAL A 7 -1.13 4.12 6.94
C VAL A 7 -1.22 4.82 8.29
N GLU A 8 -0.09 5.22 8.85
CA GLU A 8 -0.06 6.00 10.09
C GLU A 8 -0.50 7.46 9.86
N PRO A 9 -0.88 8.22 10.91
CA PRO A 9 -1.24 9.62 10.76
C PRO A 9 -0.16 10.50 10.10
N SER A 10 1.11 10.11 10.26
CA SER A 10 2.27 10.76 9.62
C SER A 10 2.39 10.48 8.12
N GLY A 11 1.54 9.64 7.55
CA GLY A 11 1.67 9.15 6.18
C GLY A 11 2.56 7.93 6.03
N ARG A 12 3.23 7.49 7.10
CA ARG A 12 4.15 6.37 7.05
C ARG A 12 3.41 5.08 6.75
N ILE A 13 3.92 4.33 5.78
CA ILE A 13 3.46 2.98 5.49
C ILE A 13 3.90 2.03 6.61
N GLY A 14 2.92 1.39 7.23
CA GLY A 14 3.10 0.38 8.26
C GLY A 14 3.04 -1.04 7.66
N ALA A 15 2.14 -1.86 8.20
CA ALA A 15 1.92 -3.21 7.69
C ALA A 15 1.34 -3.19 6.27
N VAL A 16 1.83 -4.10 5.42
CA VAL A 16 1.35 -4.32 4.06
C VAL A 16 1.12 -5.80 3.85
N ARG A 17 -0.04 -6.17 3.30
CA ARG A 17 -0.49 -7.56 3.09
C ARG A 17 -1.11 -7.72 1.70
N VAL A 18 -0.77 -8.80 1.00
CA VAL A 18 -1.51 -9.21 -0.21
C VAL A 18 -2.87 -9.75 0.22
N ILE A 19 -3.94 -9.21 -0.34
CA ILE A 19 -5.31 -9.73 -0.14
C ILE A 19 -5.89 -10.35 -1.42
N SER A 20 -5.40 -9.93 -2.58
CA SER A 20 -5.71 -10.56 -3.87
C SER A 20 -4.43 -10.57 -4.72
N SER A 21 -3.93 -11.76 -5.06
CA SER A 21 -2.66 -11.96 -5.79
C SER A 21 -2.79 -11.61 -7.27
N SER A 22 -1.68 -11.20 -7.90
CA SER A 22 -1.57 -11.04 -9.35
C SER A 22 -1.45 -12.36 -10.13
N SER A 23 -1.45 -13.50 -9.44
CA SER A 23 -1.09 -14.83 -9.96
C SER A 23 0.39 -15.01 -10.32
N HIS A 24 1.23 -14.00 -10.06
CA HIS A 24 2.66 -14.02 -10.33
C HIS A 24 3.44 -13.57 -9.09
N ALA A 25 4.15 -14.49 -8.45
CA ALA A 25 4.87 -14.21 -7.20
C ALA A 25 5.87 -13.03 -7.34
N VAL A 26 6.57 -12.95 -8.48
CA VAL A 26 7.52 -11.86 -8.74
C VAL A 26 6.85 -10.48 -8.76
N LEU A 27 5.63 -10.39 -9.28
CA LEU A 27 4.88 -9.14 -9.33
C LEU A 27 4.33 -8.77 -7.95
N ASP A 28 3.88 -9.77 -7.18
CA ASP A 28 3.42 -9.57 -5.81
C ASP A 28 4.55 -9.04 -4.91
N ASP A 29 5.75 -9.62 -5.01
CA ASP A 29 6.94 -9.16 -4.28
C ASP A 29 7.34 -7.73 -4.70
N ALA A 30 7.34 -7.45 -6.01
CA ALA A 30 7.63 -6.11 -6.52
C ALA A 30 6.64 -5.07 -6.00
N ALA A 31 5.34 -5.40 -5.97
CA ALA A 31 4.30 -4.53 -5.42
C ALA A 31 4.50 -4.27 -3.93
N LEU A 32 4.77 -5.31 -3.14
CA LEU A 32 5.06 -5.16 -1.71
C LEU A 32 6.26 -4.24 -1.46
N GLN A 33 7.34 -4.41 -2.24
CA GLN A 33 8.52 -3.56 -2.13
C GLN A 33 8.26 -2.12 -2.56
N ALA A 34 7.49 -1.91 -3.63
CA ALA A 34 7.13 -0.58 -4.11
C ALA A 34 6.34 0.19 -3.05
N VAL A 35 5.30 -0.43 -2.47
CA VAL A 35 4.46 0.21 -1.44
C VAL A 35 5.25 0.50 -0.17
N ARG A 36 6.13 -0.41 0.26
CA ARG A 36 6.99 -0.18 1.45
C ARG A 36 7.99 0.96 1.28
N ARG A 37 8.35 1.31 0.04
CA ARG A 37 9.30 2.39 -0.28
C ARG A 37 8.63 3.73 -0.53
N LEU A 38 7.30 3.81 -0.49
CA LEU A 38 6.60 5.08 -0.66
C LEU A 38 7.04 6.06 0.42
N PRO A 39 7.38 7.31 0.04
CA PRO A 39 7.68 8.34 1.02
C PRO A 39 6.44 8.60 1.88
N PRO A 40 6.61 8.88 3.17
CA PRO A 40 5.48 9.25 4.02
C PRO A 40 4.89 10.59 3.55
N GLU A 41 3.57 10.59 3.31
CA GLU A 41 2.82 11.80 3.00
C GLU A 41 1.71 11.99 4.04
N PRO A 42 1.74 13.08 4.83
CA PRO A 42 0.81 13.25 5.95
C PRO A 42 -0.64 13.18 5.47
N LEU A 43 -1.48 12.53 6.27
CA LEU A 43 -2.90 12.43 5.95
C LEU A 43 -3.52 13.85 5.86
N PRO A 44 -4.40 14.10 4.88
CA PRO A 44 -5.15 15.34 4.80
C PRO A 44 -5.84 15.70 6.12
N GLU A 45 -5.90 16.99 6.46
CA GLU A 45 -6.36 17.45 7.79
C GLU A 45 -7.80 17.06 8.12
N HIS A 46 -8.63 16.82 7.11
CA HIS A 46 -10.02 16.39 7.27
C HIS A 46 -10.14 14.90 7.63
N LEU A 47 -9.04 14.13 7.56
CA LEU A 47 -9.01 12.74 7.98
C LEU A 47 -8.71 12.64 9.48
N PRO A 48 -9.23 11.60 10.16
CA PRO A 48 -8.95 11.41 11.57
C PRO A 48 -7.46 11.13 11.78
N ARG A 49 -6.89 11.71 12.85
CA ARG A 49 -5.48 11.50 13.25
C ARG A 49 -5.26 10.13 13.92
N ARG A 50 -5.66 9.05 13.23
CA ARG A 50 -5.48 7.66 13.65
C ARG A 50 -5.00 6.82 12.47
N PRO A 51 -4.35 5.68 12.70
CA PRO A 51 -3.98 4.78 11.61
C PRO A 51 -5.19 4.39 10.77
N LEU A 52 -5.03 4.44 9.45
CA LEU A 52 -6.04 4.04 8.47
C LEU A 52 -5.65 2.72 7.84
N ARG A 53 -6.63 1.83 7.70
CA ARG A 53 -6.47 0.60 6.93
C ARG A 53 -7.18 0.78 5.61
N ILE A 54 -6.44 0.71 4.51
CA ILE A 54 -6.95 0.94 3.16
C ILE A 54 -6.73 -0.30 2.30
N ILE A 55 -7.56 -0.44 1.27
CA ILE A 55 -7.34 -1.37 0.17
C ILE A 55 -6.77 -0.57 -0.99
N LEU A 56 -5.59 -0.97 -1.45
CA LEU A 56 -4.88 -0.34 -2.55
C LEU A 56 -4.93 -1.28 -3.78
N PRO A 57 -5.73 -0.94 -4.81
CA PRO A 57 -5.70 -1.66 -6.08
C PRO A 57 -4.44 -1.30 -6.86
N LEU A 58 -3.74 -2.32 -7.37
CA LEU A 58 -2.51 -2.16 -8.15
C LEU A 58 -2.64 -2.85 -9.51
N GLY A 59 -2.17 -2.15 -10.54
CA GLY A 59 -1.99 -2.66 -11.90
C GLY A 59 -0.52 -2.58 -12.31
N PHE A 60 -0.12 -3.46 -13.22
CA PHE A 60 1.22 -3.50 -13.80
C PHE A 60 1.14 -3.17 -15.29
N VAL A 61 2.11 -2.41 -15.78
CA VAL A 61 2.33 -2.20 -17.22
C VAL A 61 3.59 -2.98 -17.58
N LEU A 62 3.47 -3.83 -18.60
CA LEU A 62 4.57 -4.62 -19.13
C LEU A 62 4.96 -4.01 -20.47
N GLU A 63 6.24 -3.67 -20.61
CA GLU A 63 6.85 -3.21 -21.87
C GLU A 63 7.68 -4.32 -22.50
#